data_AF-A0A3A5V764-F1
#
_entry.id   AF-A0A3A5V764-F1
#
_cell.length_a   1.000
_cell.length_b   1.000
_cell.length_c   1.000
_cell.angle_alpha   90.00
_cell.angle_beta   90.00
_cell.angle_gamma   90.00
#
_symmetry.space_group_name_H-M   'P 1'
#
loop_
_entity.id
_entity.type
_entity.pdbx_description
1 polymer ?
#
loop_
_entity_poly.entity_id
_entity_poly.type
_entity_poly.pdbx_seq_one_letter_code
_entity_poly.pdbx_strand_id
1 'polypeptide(L)'
;MSGLVHSINISSGGVPKRTVDSAKIGKKGVEGDFNRFRDGQGGDLDRAVCIFSLERIEELKSEGHPIEVGSTGENLTIRGVEWDSLVEGARLEIGDVVLELSEPCAPCSKIGESFIDRRFGRVDHVQEFGWSRWLARVVREGTVSIGDSVNIVIT
;
A
#
# COMPACT_ATOMS: atom_id res chain seq x y z
N MET A 1 11.69 -14.81 8.52
CA MET A 1 11.25 -15.14 7.15
C MET A 1 11.06 -13.83 6.42
N SER A 2 11.49 -13.72 5.16
CA SER A 2 11.21 -12.54 4.34
C SER A 2 9.75 -12.54 3.92
N GLY A 3 9.15 -11.36 3.84
CA GLY A 3 7.83 -11.19 3.24
C GLY A 3 7.89 -11.35 1.72
N LEU A 4 6.73 -11.29 1.06
CA LEU A 4 6.58 -11.38 -0.39
C LEU A 4 5.59 -10.35 -0.91
N VAL A 5 5.80 -9.88 -2.13
CA VAL A 5 4.80 -9.15 -2.90
C VAL A 5 3.69 -10.10 -3.31
N HIS A 6 2.48 -9.87 -2.81
CA HIS A 6 1.30 -10.63 -3.18
C HIS A 6 0.64 -10.07 -4.45
N SER A 7 0.50 -8.75 -4.55
CA SER A 7 -0.12 -8.09 -5.69
C SER A 7 0.47 -6.71 -5.93
N ILE A 8 0.47 -6.30 -7.20
CA ILE A 8 0.80 -4.94 -7.65
C ILE A 8 -0.43 -4.38 -8.33
N ASN A 9 -0.97 -3.29 -7.80
CA ASN A 9 -2.26 -2.74 -8.22
C ASN A 9 -2.12 -1.32 -8.76
N ILE A 10 -2.68 -1.08 -9.94
CA ILE A 10 -2.68 0.23 -10.61
C ILE A 10 -4.09 0.61 -11.05
N SER A 11 -4.37 1.91 -11.17
CA SER A 11 -5.59 2.42 -11.78
C SER A 11 -5.33 3.75 -12.46
N SER A 12 -6.03 4.05 -13.56
CA SER A 12 -6.06 5.39 -14.16
C SER A 12 -6.91 6.39 -13.36
N GLY A 13 -7.49 5.95 -12.23
CA GLY A 13 -8.16 6.78 -11.25
C GLY A 13 -9.21 6.01 -10.44
N GLY A 14 -9.23 6.22 -9.13
CA GLY A 14 -10.21 5.60 -8.24
C GLY A 14 -9.84 4.19 -7.80
N VAL A 15 -10.83 3.50 -7.24
CA VAL A 15 -10.75 2.13 -6.73
C VAL A 15 -11.94 1.32 -7.29
N PRO A 16 -11.83 -0.02 -7.44
CA PRO A 16 -10.65 -0.85 -7.15
C PRO A 16 -9.52 -0.66 -8.17
N LYS A 17 -8.28 -0.89 -7.74
CA LYS A 17 -7.12 -0.98 -8.62
C LYS A 17 -7.02 -2.37 -9.22
N ARG A 18 -6.54 -2.47 -10.47
CA ARG A 18 -6.35 -3.74 -11.18
C ARG A 18 -4.95 -4.27 -10.96
N THR A 19 -4.83 -5.58 -10.80
CA THR A 19 -3.55 -6.27 -10.66
C THR A 19 -2.77 -6.27 -11.98
N VAL A 20 -1.45 -6.15 -11.88
CA VAL A 20 -0.47 -6.34 -12.95
C VAL A 20 0.67 -7.21 -12.46
N ASP A 21 1.31 -7.96 -13.36
CA ASP A 21 2.36 -8.92 -13.00
C ASP A 21 3.65 -8.24 -12.50
N SER A 22 3.93 -7.05 -13.02
CA SER A 22 5.08 -6.21 -12.66
C SER A 22 4.80 -4.73 -12.92
N ALA A 23 5.54 -3.85 -12.24
CA ALA A 23 5.50 -2.42 -12.48
C ALA A 23 6.84 -1.75 -12.18
N LYS A 24 7.15 -0.69 -12.93
CA LYS A 24 8.22 0.25 -12.57
C LYS A 24 7.74 1.19 -11.49
N ILE A 25 8.58 1.42 -10.50
CA ILE A 25 8.31 2.33 -9.38
C ILE A 25 9.41 3.40 -9.38
N GLY A 26 9.01 4.63 -9.66
CA GLY A 26 9.88 5.80 -9.64
C GLY A 26 9.57 6.74 -8.48
N LYS A 27 10.35 7.81 -8.30
CA LYS A 27 10.12 8.84 -7.27
C LYS A 27 8.72 9.44 -7.31
N LYS A 28 8.15 9.50 -8.51
CA LYS A 28 6.78 9.97 -8.75
C LYS A 28 5.72 8.87 -8.60
N GLY A 29 6.08 7.70 -8.06
CA GLY A 29 5.24 6.53 -7.77
C GLY A 29 5.21 5.46 -8.87
N VAL A 30 4.17 4.62 -8.84
CA VAL A 30 4.03 3.44 -9.72
C VAL A 30 3.59 3.83 -11.13
N GLU A 31 4.26 3.30 -12.16
CA GLU A 31 3.93 3.52 -13.57
C GLU A 31 2.55 2.92 -13.91
N GLY A 32 1.74 3.64 -14.68
CA GLY A 32 0.38 3.23 -15.03
C GLY A 32 -0.67 3.48 -13.93
N ASP A 33 -0.26 4.02 -12.78
CA ASP A 33 -1.15 4.42 -11.70
C ASP A 33 -1.30 5.93 -11.59
N PHE A 34 -2.55 6.40 -11.69
CA PHE A 34 -2.92 7.78 -11.43
C PHE A 34 -3.06 8.02 -9.93
N ASN A 35 -2.45 9.10 -9.47
CA ASN A 35 -2.70 9.60 -8.13
C ASN A 35 -2.74 11.13 -8.18
N ARG A 36 -3.88 11.70 -7.78
CA ARG A 36 -4.06 13.16 -7.72
C ARG A 36 -3.07 13.88 -6.82
N PHE A 37 -2.51 13.19 -5.82
CA PHE A 37 -1.46 13.72 -4.95
C PHE A 37 -0.08 13.74 -5.65
N ARG A 38 0.04 13.11 -6.83
CA ARG A 38 1.25 12.94 -7.63
C ARG A 38 1.23 13.79 -8.92
N ASP A 39 0.05 14.02 -9.52
CA ASP A 39 -0.09 14.62 -10.87
C ASP A 39 -0.37 16.15 -10.91
N GLY A 40 -0.34 16.85 -9.78
CA GLY A 40 -0.47 18.32 -9.69
C GLY A 40 0.88 19.07 -9.65
N GLN A 41 0.85 20.40 -9.79
CA GLN A 41 2.01 21.25 -9.46
C GLN A 41 2.30 21.12 -7.95
N GLY A 42 3.31 20.32 -7.60
CA GLY A 42 3.76 20.11 -6.21
C GLY A 42 3.51 18.71 -5.64
N GLY A 43 3.29 17.69 -6.49
CA GLY A 43 3.01 16.33 -6.03
C GLY A 43 3.94 15.84 -4.91
N ASP A 44 3.35 15.26 -3.87
CA ASP A 44 4.06 14.89 -2.65
C ASP A 44 4.79 13.56 -2.86
N LEU A 45 6.13 13.64 -2.95
CA LEU A 45 7.00 12.48 -3.14
C LEU A 45 6.95 11.53 -1.94
N ASP A 46 6.44 11.99 -0.79
CA ASP A 46 6.29 11.17 0.40
C ASP A 46 5.11 10.21 0.30
N ARG A 47 4.20 10.44 -0.67
CA ARG A 47 3.01 9.64 -0.91
C ARG A 47 3.07 8.91 -2.26
N ALA A 48 4.28 8.50 -2.66
CA ALA A 48 4.56 7.89 -3.95
C ALA A 48 3.90 6.51 -4.11
N VAL A 49 3.93 5.69 -3.05
CA VAL A 49 3.43 4.31 -3.05
C VAL A 49 2.54 4.09 -1.83
N CYS A 50 1.38 3.46 -2.01
CA CYS A 50 0.54 2.99 -0.92
C CYS A 50 0.69 1.46 -0.75
N ILE A 51 0.84 0.97 0.48
CA ILE A 51 1.13 -0.43 0.80
C ILE A 51 0.08 -0.95 1.79
N PHE A 52 -0.36 -2.20 1.61
CA PHE A 52 -1.20 -2.90 2.60
C PHE A 52 -0.78 -4.35 2.82
N SER A 53 -1.12 -4.89 4.00
CA SER A 53 -0.92 -6.30 4.35
C SER A 53 -2.07 -7.15 3.83
N LEU A 54 -1.72 -8.28 3.23
CA LEU A 54 -2.66 -9.32 2.85
C LEU A 54 -3.38 -9.89 4.08
N GLU A 55 -2.64 -10.13 5.17
CA GLU A 55 -3.18 -10.64 6.42
C GLU A 55 -4.26 -9.71 6.97
N ARG A 56 -4.05 -8.38 6.96
CA ARG A 56 -5.08 -7.40 7.36
C ARG A 56 -6.31 -7.45 6.46
N ILE A 57 -6.13 -7.62 5.14
CA ILE A 57 -7.24 -7.79 4.20
C ILE A 57 -8.04 -9.06 4.53
N GLU A 58 -7.37 -10.18 4.80
CA GLU A 58 -8.00 -11.46 5.14
C GLU A 58 -8.73 -11.40 6.49
N GLU A 59 -8.16 -10.74 7.49
CA GLU A 59 -8.81 -10.49 8.78
C GLU A 59 -10.08 -9.64 8.60
N LEU A 60 -10.02 -8.55 7.83
CA LEU A 60 -11.18 -7.71 7.54
C LEU A 60 -12.26 -8.48 6.76
N LYS A 61 -11.88 -9.37 5.83
CA LYS A 61 -12.81 -10.29 5.18
C LYS A 61 -13.48 -11.23 6.18
N SER A 62 -12.74 -11.73 7.16
CA SER A 62 -13.29 -12.59 8.23
C SER A 62 -14.28 -11.84 9.14
N GLU A 63 -14.12 -10.53 9.29
CA GLU A 63 -15.09 -9.62 9.93
C GLU A 63 -16.32 -9.34 9.04
N GLY A 64 -16.34 -9.85 7.80
CA GLY A 64 -17.42 -9.72 6.84
C GLY A 64 -17.29 -8.53 5.88
N HIS A 65 -16.22 -7.74 5.96
CA HIS A 65 -16.02 -6.62 5.04
C HIS A 65 -15.81 -7.12 3.60
N PRO A 66 -16.48 -6.53 2.59
CA PRO A 66 -16.32 -6.90 1.18
C PRO A 66 -15.02 -6.30 0.58
N ILE A 67 -13.96 -6.24 1.39
CA ILE A 67 -12.66 -5.73 0.99
C ILE A 67 -11.96 -6.75 0.11
N GLU A 68 -11.29 -6.29 -0.93
CA GLU A 68 -10.52 -7.14 -1.85
C GLU A 68 -9.15 -6.51 -2.10
N VAL A 69 -8.21 -7.31 -2.62
CA VAL A 69 -6.92 -6.80 -3.06
C VAL A 69 -7.12 -5.69 -4.10
N GLY A 70 -6.46 -4.55 -3.89
CA GLY A 70 -6.57 -3.34 -4.68
C GLY A 70 -7.83 -2.50 -4.41
N SER A 71 -8.78 -2.98 -3.59
CA SER A 71 -10.07 -2.30 -3.40
C SER A 71 -9.95 -1.05 -2.52
N THR A 72 -8.90 -0.97 -1.71
CA THR A 72 -8.61 0.22 -0.90
C THR A 72 -7.66 1.19 -1.59
N GLY A 73 -7.13 0.86 -2.76
CA GLY A 73 -6.25 1.74 -3.53
C GLY A 73 -4.78 1.65 -3.14
N GLU A 74 -4.40 0.63 -2.40
CA GLU A 74 -3.00 0.26 -2.21
C GLU A 74 -2.37 -0.14 -3.54
N ASN A 75 -1.13 0.28 -3.77
CA ASN A 75 -0.34 -0.09 -4.93
C ASN A 75 0.36 -1.43 -4.74
N LEU A 76 0.81 -1.74 -3.52
CA LEU A 76 1.45 -3.00 -3.19
C LEU A 76 0.65 -3.68 -2.09
N THR A 77 0.24 -4.90 -2.34
CA THR A 77 -0.23 -5.81 -1.30
C THR A 77 0.91 -6.76 -0.99
N ILE A 78 1.36 -6.81 0.27
CA ILE A 78 2.47 -7.64 0.72
C ILE A 78 2.00 -8.62 1.78
N ARG A 79 2.75 -9.70 1.99
CA ARG A 79 2.46 -10.73 2.99
C ARG A 79 3.73 -11.23 3.68
N GLY A 80 3.59 -11.86 4.84
CA GLY A 80 4.68 -12.45 5.62
C GLY A 80 5.58 -11.42 6.30
N VAL A 81 5.11 -10.17 6.43
CA VAL A 81 5.80 -9.08 7.12
C VAL A 81 5.13 -8.86 8.48
N GLU A 82 5.93 -8.65 9.52
CA GLU A 82 5.44 -8.29 10.85
C GLU A 82 4.88 -6.85 10.78
N TRP A 83 3.58 -6.75 10.50
CA TRP A 83 2.94 -5.49 10.12
C TRP A 83 2.89 -4.48 11.27
N ASP A 84 2.75 -4.97 12.50
CA ASP A 84 2.63 -4.13 13.70
C ASP A 84 3.97 -3.54 14.15
N SER A 85 5.08 -4.09 13.66
CA SER A 85 6.43 -3.51 13.83
C SER A 85 6.72 -2.32 12.91
N LEU A 86 5.87 -2.06 11.92
CA LEU A 86 6.11 -0.97 10.96
C LEU A 86 5.86 0.40 11.60
N VAL A 87 6.79 1.32 11.36
CA VAL A 87 6.75 2.70 11.85
C VAL A 87 7.21 3.67 10.74
N GLU A 88 6.88 4.95 10.90
CA GLU A 88 7.45 6.00 10.04
C GLU A 88 8.98 5.94 10.04
N GLY A 89 9.58 6.09 8.86
CA GLY A 89 11.02 5.95 8.64
C GLY A 89 11.51 4.52 8.43
N ALA A 90 10.69 3.49 8.68
CA ALA A 90 11.07 2.11 8.37
C ALA A 90 11.29 1.94 6.86
N ARG A 91 12.31 1.16 6.49
CA ARG A 91 12.66 0.90 5.10
C ARG A 91 12.28 -0.51 4.67
N LEU A 92 11.69 -0.62 3.49
CA LEU A 92 11.32 -1.88 2.85
C LEU A 92 12.12 -2.06 1.57
N GLU A 93 12.93 -3.11 1.52
CA GLU A 93 13.54 -3.61 0.29
C GLU A 93 12.57 -4.56 -0.40
N ILE A 94 12.15 -4.19 -1.62
CA ILE A 94 11.14 -4.92 -2.41
C ILE A 94 11.64 -5.06 -3.84
N GLY A 95 12.11 -6.26 -4.22
CA GLY A 95 12.77 -6.45 -5.52
C GLY A 95 13.94 -5.47 -5.69
N ASP A 96 13.94 -4.69 -6.77
CA ASP A 96 14.96 -3.66 -7.01
C ASP A 96 14.72 -2.35 -6.21
N VAL A 97 13.53 -2.18 -5.66
CA VAL A 97 13.04 -0.93 -5.07
C VAL A 97 13.37 -0.87 -3.57
N VAL A 98 13.68 0.34 -3.09
CA VAL A 98 13.71 0.64 -1.65
C VAL A 98 12.65 1.70 -1.37
N LEU A 99 11.72 1.38 -0.48
CA LEU A 99 10.70 2.30 0.01
C LEU A 99 11.02 2.70 1.45
N GLU A 100 10.68 3.92 1.83
CA GLU A 100 10.71 4.37 3.22
C GLU A 100 9.31 4.84 3.60
N LEU A 101 8.76 4.26 4.67
CA LEU A 101 7.42 4.59 5.14
C LEU A 101 7.40 6.04 5.61
N SER A 102 6.45 6.81 5.10
CA SER A 102 6.36 8.26 5.36
C SER A 102 5.28 8.61 6.36
N GLU A 103 4.12 7.95 6.28
CA GLU A 103 3.02 8.14 7.22
C GLU A 103 1.95 7.03 7.05
N PRO A 104 1.11 6.81 8.06
CA PRO A 104 -0.10 6.00 7.90
C PRO A 104 -1.05 6.62 6.86
N CYS A 105 -1.63 5.79 6.00
CA CYS A 105 -2.58 6.24 4.99
C CYS A 105 -3.97 6.45 5.60
N ALA A 106 -4.34 7.71 5.83
CA ALA A 106 -5.67 8.08 6.30
C ALA A 106 -6.78 7.50 5.38
N PRO A 107 -7.83 6.89 5.95
CA PRO A 107 -8.93 6.38 5.15
C PRO A 107 -9.77 7.54 4.60
N CYS A 108 -10.48 7.28 3.49
CA CYS A 108 -11.36 8.29 2.88
C CYS A 108 -12.60 7.65 2.28
N SER A 109 -13.63 8.45 2.00
CA SER A 109 -14.91 7.96 1.50
C SER A 109 -14.85 7.12 0.22
N LYS A 110 -13.76 7.23 -0.56
CA LYS A 110 -13.54 6.46 -1.79
C LYS A 110 -13.43 4.95 -1.55
N ILE A 111 -12.94 4.52 -0.38
CA ILE A 111 -12.81 3.09 -0.06
C ILE A 111 -14.04 2.54 0.65
N GLY A 112 -15.11 3.33 0.78
CA GLY A 112 -16.30 2.96 1.56
C GLY A 112 -16.93 1.64 1.13
N GLU A 113 -16.95 1.33 -0.17
CA GLU A 113 -17.49 0.06 -0.68
C GLU A 113 -16.72 -1.18 -0.24
N SER A 114 -15.48 -1.02 0.25
CA SER A 114 -14.70 -2.13 0.82
C SER A 114 -15.11 -2.48 2.25
N PHE A 115 -16.03 -1.74 2.87
CA PHE A 115 -16.39 -1.93 4.27
C PHE A 115 -17.91 -2.02 4.45
N ILE A 116 -18.37 -3.00 5.25
CA ILE A 116 -19.76 -3.08 5.73
C ILE A 116 -20.19 -1.72 6.29
N ASP A 117 -21.39 -1.27 5.90
CA ASP A 117 -21.98 0.02 6.28
C ASP A 117 -21.09 1.23 5.97
N ARG A 118 -20.18 1.08 5.00
CA ARG A 118 -19.18 2.09 4.64
C ARG A 118 -18.30 2.51 5.81
N ARG A 119 -18.06 1.63 6.79
CA ARG A 119 -17.23 1.89 7.98
C ARG A 119 -15.73 1.88 7.66
N PHE A 120 -15.30 2.72 6.71
CA PHE A 120 -13.90 2.83 6.28
C PHE A 120 -12.95 3.36 7.37
N GLY A 121 -13.48 3.93 8.46
CA GLY A 121 -12.69 4.26 9.66
C GLY A 121 -12.07 3.05 10.36
N ARG A 122 -12.49 1.82 10.01
CA ARG A 122 -11.94 0.57 10.55
C ARG A 122 -10.44 0.37 10.26
N VAL A 123 -9.90 1.06 9.25
CA VAL A 123 -8.46 1.09 8.91
C VAL A 123 -7.84 2.46 9.21
N ASP A 124 -8.43 3.23 10.11
CA ASP A 124 -7.87 4.48 10.61
C ASP A 124 -6.78 4.19 11.64
N HIS A 125 -5.59 4.77 11.45
CA HIS A 125 -4.45 4.50 12.31
C HIS A 125 -4.64 4.97 13.76
N VAL A 126 -5.38 6.07 13.97
CA VAL A 126 -5.59 6.66 15.30
C VAL A 126 -6.65 5.89 16.07
N GLN A 127 -7.69 5.40 15.38
CA GLN A 127 -8.78 4.64 15.99
C GLN A 127 -8.41 3.16 16.17
N GLU A 128 -7.67 2.60 15.22
CA GLU A 128 -7.37 1.18 15.09
C GLU A 128 -5.87 1.00 14.79
N PHE A 129 -5.03 1.23 15.79
CA PHE A 129 -3.57 1.12 15.65
C PHE A 129 -3.18 -0.26 15.08
N GLY A 130 -2.27 -0.27 14.09
CA GLY A 130 -1.84 -1.48 13.37
C GLY A 130 -2.73 -1.90 12.18
N TRP A 131 -3.88 -1.25 11.96
CA TRP A 131 -4.82 -1.61 10.88
C TRP A 131 -4.73 -0.73 9.64
N SER A 132 -4.01 0.38 9.72
CA SER A 132 -3.86 1.29 8.60
C SER A 132 -2.95 0.75 7.51
N ARG A 133 -3.21 1.20 6.29
CA ARG A 133 -2.24 1.15 5.18
C ARG A 133 -1.09 2.10 5.45
N TRP A 134 0.00 1.94 4.70
CA TRP A 134 1.16 2.83 4.75
C TRP A 134 1.34 3.60 3.46
N LEU A 135 1.68 4.88 3.55
CA LEU A 135 2.26 5.65 2.46
C LEU A 135 3.79 5.56 2.56
N ALA A 136 4.45 5.62 1.41
CA ALA A 136 5.89 5.54 1.34
C ALA A 136 6.48 6.43 0.24
N ARG A 137 7.66 6.97 0.54
CA ARG A 137 8.55 7.60 -0.44
C ARG A 137 9.44 6.55 -1.08
N VAL A 138 9.79 6.76 -2.34
CA VAL A 138 10.75 5.88 -3.04
C VAL A 138 12.15 6.35 -2.72
N VAL A 139 12.98 5.52 -2.08
CA VAL A 139 14.41 5.80 -1.82
C VAL A 139 15.25 5.36 -3.02
N ARG A 140 15.02 4.15 -3.55
CA ARG A 140 15.66 3.62 -4.75
C ARG A 140 14.59 3.18 -5.75
N GLU A 141 14.64 3.72 -6.96
CA GLU A 141 13.74 3.35 -8.06
C GLU A 141 14.09 1.96 -8.62
N GLY A 142 13.13 1.30 -9.25
CA GLY A 142 13.34 -0.04 -9.80
C GLY A 142 12.06 -0.67 -10.33
N THR A 143 12.14 -1.98 -10.58
CA THR A 143 10.98 -2.79 -10.96
C THR A 143 10.61 -3.72 -9.81
N VAL A 144 9.32 -3.92 -9.60
CA VAL A 144 8.78 -4.93 -8.70
C VAL A 144 7.92 -5.89 -9.52
N SER A 145 8.00 -7.17 -9.19
CA SER A 145 7.17 -8.25 -9.73
C SER A 145 6.44 -8.98 -8.61
N ILE A 146 5.29 -9.58 -8.94
CA ILE A 146 4.59 -10.47 -8.00
C ILE A 146 5.53 -11.60 -7.58
N GLY A 147 5.59 -11.85 -6.27
CA GLY A 147 6.49 -12.85 -5.68
C GLY A 147 7.87 -12.33 -5.28
N ASP A 148 8.21 -11.07 -5.56
CA ASP A 148 9.46 -10.48 -5.07
C ASP A 148 9.52 -10.50 -3.54
N SER A 149 10.74 -10.67 -3.01
CA SER A 149 10.97 -10.64 -1.57
C SER A 149 10.77 -9.24 -0.99
N VAL A 150 10.24 -9.19 0.22
CA VAL A 150 10.05 -7.98 1.03
C VAL A 150 10.85 -8.13 2.32
N ASN A 151 11.82 -7.25 2.54
CA ASN A 151 12.62 -7.24 3.76
C ASN A 151 12.50 -5.88 4.45
N ILE A 152 12.25 -5.90 5.75
CA ILE A 152 12.37 -4.70 6.59
C ILE A 152 13.85 -4.48 6.86
N VAL A 153 14.36 -3.31 6.50
CA VAL A 153 15.71 -2.87 6.84
C VAL A 153 15.63 -2.10 8.14
N ILE A 154 16.23 -2.66 9.19
CA ILE A 154 16.42 -1.96 10.47
C ILE A 154 17.62 -1.03 10.28
N THR A 155 17.37 0.28 10.29
CA THR A 155 18.41 1.32 10.33
C THR A 155 18.63 1.81 11.75
#